data_AF-A0AAV5SPW6-F1
#
_entry.id   AF-A0AAV5SPW6-F1
#
_cell.length_a   1.000
_cell.length_b   1.000
_cell.length_c   1.000
_cell.angle_alpha   90.00
_cell.angle_beta   90.00
_cell.angle_gamma   90.00
#
_symmetry.space_group_name_H-M   'P 1'
#
loop_
_entity.id
_entity.type
_entity.pdbx_description
1 polymer ?
#
loop_
_entity_poly.entity_id
_entity_poly.type
_entity_poly.pdbx_seq_one_letter_code
_entity_poly.pdbx_strand_id
1 'polypeptide(L)'
;AEHLCARRGCTVLNDDVIRDAKILIVLAGEPSDEFPLGRAIAYHSPDRIWPGEATVILPAIPLVSQIRHLDRIVPAGAPGVWLLSTEALWCLTEEQKRIDDLSPSFVSAFCCRVPAAAAALHGSYELHDDGSIRSLAYRKPLSDDEQERLMILGLLYLPPPIASHVLSLACTYPLSRATYHGLDSGAIGLRLSLFFDLVYSTCADLEEFVGCRIAPEKIDCDHVELLELARRVIHARLAKFRTVAVILGAPSVLYLDTITSLTTFEWPAFSDTVCSRLQHALTTSTALRPIVPYLRCALAARGSTDLNRLLNALSEVSRQSSIDAVVLLSTVSETLWEWAGGRGGLRTGPAANAHFARHFPLLERGETTGEGVRALIDSLRVGNWLATPQTVVRAARHFEAAAQVCTRRRVLEACSKHLHPPRIRTPTAA
;
A
#
# COMPACT_ATOMS: atom_id res chain seq x y z
N ALA A 1 -16.28 22.49 -7.38
CA ALA A 1 -16.61 22.34 -5.95
C ALA A 1 -15.86 21.12 -5.44
N GLU A 2 -15.33 21.16 -4.21
CA GLU A 2 -14.80 19.94 -3.58
C GLU A 2 -15.94 18.95 -3.36
N HIS A 3 -15.80 17.74 -3.89
CA HIS A 3 -16.77 16.66 -3.73
C HIS A 3 -16.19 15.61 -2.80
N LEU A 4 -16.75 15.49 -1.59
CA LEU A 4 -16.38 14.44 -0.64
C LEU A 4 -16.88 13.06 -1.09
N CYS A 5 -17.99 13.02 -1.83
CA CYS A 5 -18.45 11.80 -2.49
C CYS A 5 -18.94 12.11 -3.92
N ALA A 6 -18.10 11.80 -4.91
CA ALA A 6 -18.46 11.96 -6.32
C ALA A 6 -19.71 11.14 -6.73
N ARG A 7 -19.97 10.00 -6.07
CA ARG A 7 -21.12 9.12 -6.37
C ARG A 7 -22.44 9.60 -5.77
N ARG A 8 -22.41 10.22 -4.57
CA ARG A 8 -23.62 10.64 -3.83
C ARG A 8 -23.85 12.15 -3.88
N GLY A 9 -22.98 12.91 -4.55
CA GLY A 9 -23.11 14.37 -4.65
C GLY A 9 -22.83 15.11 -3.34
N CYS A 10 -22.23 14.45 -2.34
CA CYS A 10 -21.93 15.08 -1.05
C CYS A 10 -20.78 16.07 -1.21
N THR A 11 -21.02 17.32 -0.78
CA THR A 11 -20.05 18.43 -0.77
C THR A 11 -19.58 18.79 0.63
N VAL A 12 -20.25 18.27 1.67
CA VAL A 12 -19.95 18.53 3.09
C VAL A 12 -19.97 17.21 3.86
N LEU A 13 -19.09 17.07 4.86
CA LEU A 13 -19.07 15.93 5.76
C LEU A 13 -20.18 16.13 6.80
N ASN A 14 -21.24 15.34 6.70
CA ASN A 14 -22.37 15.36 7.64
C ASN A 14 -22.72 13.93 8.08
N ASP A 15 -23.65 13.82 9.03
CA ASP A 15 -24.06 12.54 9.61
C ASP A 15 -24.54 11.53 8.54
N ASP A 16 -25.17 12.01 7.45
CA ASP A 16 -25.61 11.16 6.34
C ASP A 16 -24.46 10.52 5.56
N VAL A 17 -23.32 11.21 5.45
CA VAL A 17 -22.10 10.64 4.85
C VAL A 17 -21.52 9.59 5.80
N ILE A 18 -21.39 9.93 7.08
CA ILE A 18 -20.69 9.09 8.08
C ILE A 18 -21.45 7.79 8.34
N ARG A 19 -22.79 7.81 8.32
CA ARG A 19 -23.64 6.65 8.63
C ARG A 19 -23.30 5.40 7.81
N ASP A 20 -23.00 5.57 6.52
CA ASP A 20 -22.74 4.46 5.60
C ASP A 20 -21.29 4.42 5.09
N ALA A 21 -20.49 5.44 5.41
CA ALA A 21 -19.12 5.55 4.90
C ALA A 21 -18.14 4.67 5.68
N LYS A 22 -17.15 4.16 4.96
CA LYS A 22 -15.98 3.48 5.52
C LYS A 22 -14.79 4.41 5.33
N ILE A 23 -14.35 5.04 6.42
CA ILE A 23 -13.31 6.06 6.37
C ILE A 23 -12.07 5.52 7.10
N LEU A 24 -10.93 5.60 6.44
CA LEU A 24 -9.62 5.38 7.05
C LEU A 24 -8.85 6.71 7.01
N ILE A 25 -8.51 7.22 8.19
CA ILE A 25 -7.61 8.36 8.35
C ILE A 25 -6.27 7.80 8.78
N VAL A 26 -5.25 8.04 7.96
CA VAL A 26 -3.88 7.65 8.29
C VAL A 26 -3.10 8.88 8.72
N LEU A 27 -2.57 8.85 9.94
CA LEU A 27 -1.67 9.86 10.46
C LEU A 27 -0.25 9.51 10.04
N ALA A 28 0.16 10.02 8.88
CA ALA A 28 1.54 10.04 8.47
C ALA A 28 2.25 11.09 9.34
N GLY A 29 3.15 10.64 10.22
CA GLY A 29 3.84 11.50 11.20
C GLY A 29 4.52 12.74 10.59
N GLU A 30 5.03 13.62 11.46
CA GLU A 30 5.49 14.95 11.06
C GLU A 30 6.61 14.90 10.00
N PRO A 31 6.55 15.78 8.97
CA PRO A 31 7.66 16.01 8.07
C PRO A 31 8.92 16.49 8.81
N SER A 32 10.08 16.14 8.28
CA SER A 32 11.38 16.67 8.71
C SER A 32 12.23 17.04 7.49
N ASP A 33 13.36 17.71 7.72
CA ASP A 33 14.32 18.02 6.64
C ASP A 33 14.82 16.75 5.93
N GLU A 34 15.01 15.66 6.70
CA GLU A 34 15.42 14.36 6.19
C GLU A 34 14.27 13.62 5.49
N PHE A 35 13.04 13.77 5.99
CA PHE A 35 11.83 13.14 5.44
C PHE A 35 10.73 14.19 5.17
N PRO A 36 10.79 14.93 4.05
CA PRO A 36 9.87 16.03 3.76
C PRO A 36 8.39 15.62 3.62
N LEU A 37 8.14 14.33 3.38
CA LEU A 37 6.80 13.74 3.27
C LEU A 37 6.44 12.88 4.49
N GLY A 38 7.23 13.01 5.57
CA GLY A 38 7.11 12.21 6.78
C GLY A 38 7.70 10.81 6.64
N ARG A 39 7.97 10.19 7.79
CA ARG A 39 8.58 8.85 7.86
C ARG A 39 7.62 7.72 7.45
N ALA A 40 6.32 8.01 7.33
CA ALA A 40 5.30 7.05 6.91
C ALA A 40 5.58 6.43 5.53
N ILE A 41 6.22 7.20 4.66
CA ILE A 41 6.64 6.75 3.34
C ILE A 41 8.14 6.48 3.25
N ALA A 42 8.88 6.58 4.36
CA ALA A 42 10.30 6.25 4.38
C ALA A 42 10.49 4.76 4.11
N TYR A 43 11.59 4.45 3.46
CA TYR A 43 11.89 3.14 2.94
C TYR A 43 12.76 2.35 3.90
N HIS A 44 12.31 1.17 4.27
CA HIS A 44 13.01 0.30 5.20
C HIS A 44 13.67 -0.90 4.50
N SER A 45 13.30 -1.24 3.26
CA SER A 45 13.85 -2.42 2.58
C SER A 45 13.65 -2.43 1.06
N PRO A 46 14.67 -1.98 0.27
CA PRO A 46 15.15 -2.56 -0.97
C PRO A 46 14.26 -3.50 -1.75
N ASP A 47 14.23 -4.65 -1.11
CA ASP A 47 13.96 -5.92 -1.71
C ASP A 47 12.64 -6.45 -1.16
N ARG A 48 12.07 -5.84 -0.12
CA ARG A 48 10.78 -6.29 0.39
C ARG A 48 9.68 -5.61 -0.42
N ILE A 49 9.05 -6.43 -1.24
CA ILE A 49 7.94 -6.05 -2.06
C ILE A 49 6.79 -6.97 -1.68
N TRP A 50 5.64 -6.39 -1.36
CA TRP A 50 4.47 -7.20 -1.08
C TRP A 50 3.69 -7.45 -2.37
N PRO A 51 3.42 -8.71 -2.72
CA PRO A 51 2.42 -8.98 -3.73
C PRO A 51 1.07 -8.45 -3.21
N GLY A 52 0.46 -7.52 -3.94
CA GLY A 52 -0.95 -7.21 -3.76
C GLY A 52 -1.80 -8.28 -4.46
N GLU A 53 -3.08 -8.37 -4.10
CA GLU A 53 -4.03 -9.16 -4.88
C GLU A 53 -4.03 -8.68 -6.33
N ALA A 54 -3.90 -9.63 -7.28
CA ALA A 54 -4.02 -9.61 -8.76
C ALA A 54 -3.71 -8.35 -9.59
N THR A 55 -3.48 -7.16 -9.02
CA THR A 55 -3.69 -5.86 -9.67
C THR A 55 -2.54 -4.89 -9.47
N VAL A 56 -1.88 -4.87 -8.30
CA VAL A 56 -0.78 -3.94 -7.97
C VAL A 56 0.23 -4.60 -7.03
N ILE A 57 1.50 -4.18 -7.14
CA ILE A 57 2.57 -4.52 -6.22
C ILE A 57 2.89 -3.32 -5.36
N LEU A 58 3.00 -3.51 -4.05
CA LEU A 58 3.19 -2.40 -3.13
C LEU A 58 4.60 -2.42 -2.52
N PRO A 59 5.25 -1.25 -2.37
CA PRO A 59 6.52 -1.16 -1.67
C PRO A 59 6.31 -1.48 -0.18
N ALA A 60 7.30 -2.10 0.46
CA ALA A 60 7.26 -2.36 1.90
C ALA A 60 7.63 -1.12 2.72
N ILE A 61 6.84 -0.05 2.57
CA ILE A 61 6.93 1.17 3.39
C ILE A 61 6.00 1.08 4.61
N PRO A 62 6.27 1.82 5.70
CA PRO A 62 5.47 1.88 6.93
C PRO A 62 3.96 2.01 6.66
N LEU A 63 3.57 2.99 5.82
CA LEU A 63 2.18 3.24 5.44
C LEU A 63 1.49 1.99 4.89
N VAL A 64 2.10 1.36 3.90
CA VAL A 64 1.53 0.16 3.27
C VAL A 64 1.50 -1.01 4.26
N SER A 65 2.53 -1.14 5.11
CA SER A 65 2.60 -2.21 6.12
C SER A 65 1.39 -2.16 7.02
N GLN A 66 1.11 -0.97 7.56
CA GLN A 66 0.07 -0.78 8.56
C GLN A 66 -1.32 -0.90 7.95
N ILE A 67 -1.53 -0.39 6.73
CA ILE A 67 -2.80 -0.61 6.00
C ILE A 67 -3.04 -2.11 5.75
N ARG A 68 -2.01 -2.88 5.38
CA ARG A 68 -2.16 -4.33 5.17
C ARG A 68 -2.48 -5.08 6.46
N HIS A 69 -1.86 -4.72 7.58
CA HIS A 69 -2.19 -5.34 8.86
C HIS A 69 -3.59 -4.94 9.32
N LEU A 70 -4.01 -3.71 9.08
CA LEU A 70 -5.38 -3.26 9.35
C LEU A 70 -6.41 -4.06 8.53
N ASP A 71 -6.19 -4.25 7.23
CA ASP A 71 -7.11 -5.02 6.35
C ASP A 71 -7.36 -6.47 6.84
N ARG A 72 -6.40 -7.06 7.57
CA ARG A 72 -6.55 -8.38 8.18
C ARG A 72 -7.53 -8.43 9.34
N ILE A 73 -7.75 -7.30 10.04
CA ILE A 73 -8.60 -7.24 11.24
C ILE A 73 -9.92 -6.50 11.03
N VAL A 74 -10.00 -5.61 10.03
CA VAL A 74 -11.22 -4.84 9.77
C VAL A 74 -12.36 -5.76 9.28
N PRO A 75 -13.54 -5.72 9.92
CA PRO A 75 -14.70 -6.48 9.47
C PRO A 75 -15.20 -5.94 8.12
N ALA A 76 -15.52 -6.87 7.22
CA ALA A 76 -16.03 -6.53 5.90
C ALA A 76 -17.43 -5.92 6.01
N GLY A 77 -17.54 -4.59 5.98
CA GLY A 77 -18.85 -3.94 6.00
C GLY A 77 -19.05 -2.84 7.02
N ALA A 78 -18.27 -2.79 8.09
CA ALA A 78 -18.52 -1.87 9.20
C ALA A 78 -18.34 -0.40 8.75
N PRO A 79 -19.42 0.42 8.75
CA PRO A 79 -19.30 1.85 8.55
C PRO A 79 -18.69 2.50 9.80
N GLY A 80 -17.99 3.62 9.61
CA GLY A 80 -17.32 4.33 10.68
C GLY A 80 -15.97 4.86 10.26
N VAL A 81 -15.20 5.33 11.25
CA VAL A 81 -13.90 5.97 11.05
C VAL A 81 -12.82 5.16 11.75
N TRP A 82 -11.85 4.69 10.99
CA TRP A 82 -10.61 4.12 11.49
C TRP A 82 -9.53 5.20 11.51
N LEU A 83 -8.85 5.35 12.65
CA LEU A 83 -7.68 6.22 12.80
C LEU A 83 -6.46 5.33 12.95
N LEU A 84 -5.49 5.45 12.04
CA LEU A 84 -4.26 4.65 12.03
C LEU A 84 -3.04 5.56 12.04
N SER A 85 -2.19 5.46 13.07
CA SER A 85 -0.88 6.08 13.10
C SER A 85 0.16 5.20 12.41
N THR A 86 1.11 5.82 11.72
CA THR A 86 2.28 5.11 11.20
C THR A 86 3.48 5.18 12.14
N GLU A 87 3.39 5.88 13.28
CA GLU A 87 4.51 6.02 14.23
C GLU A 87 4.83 4.71 14.96
N ALA A 88 3.86 3.81 15.12
CA ALA A 88 4.08 2.47 15.68
C ALA A 88 3.86 1.42 14.58
N LEU A 89 4.93 0.70 14.24
CA LEU A 89 4.90 -0.41 13.31
C LEU A 89 4.66 -1.71 14.05
N TRP A 90 3.47 -2.26 13.92
CA TRP A 90 3.12 -3.56 14.49
C TRP A 90 2.89 -4.61 13.39
N CYS A 91 3.21 -5.85 13.74
CA CYS A 91 2.98 -7.03 12.91
C CYS A 91 2.06 -8.01 13.65
N LEU A 92 0.92 -8.34 13.04
CA LEU A 92 -0.02 -9.32 13.59
C LEU A 92 0.52 -10.75 13.45
N THR A 93 0.25 -11.61 14.43
CA THR A 93 0.52 -13.06 14.30
C THR A 93 -0.34 -13.68 13.20
N GLU A 94 0.05 -14.86 12.72
CA GLU A 94 -0.73 -15.60 11.72
C GLU A 94 -2.11 -16.02 12.26
N GLU A 95 -2.23 -16.25 13.56
CA GLU A 95 -3.47 -16.65 14.23
C GLU A 95 -4.45 -15.51 14.47
N GLN A 96 -4.04 -14.25 14.27
CA GLN A 96 -4.91 -13.09 14.47
C GLN A 96 -6.09 -13.13 13.49
N LYS A 97 -7.29 -13.29 14.05
CA LYS A 97 -8.56 -13.29 13.31
C LYS A 97 -9.09 -11.87 13.09
N ARG A 98 -10.04 -11.77 12.15
CA ARG A 98 -10.90 -10.59 11.99
C ARG A 98 -11.69 -10.30 13.26
N ILE A 99 -12.03 -9.03 13.44
CA ILE A 99 -12.72 -8.54 14.61
C ILE A 99 -14.14 -8.20 14.18
N ASP A 100 -15.06 -9.14 14.43
CA ASP A 100 -16.42 -9.07 13.93
C ASP A 100 -17.39 -8.41 14.93
N ASP A 101 -16.95 -8.15 16.16
CA ASP A 101 -17.78 -7.77 17.32
C ASP A 101 -17.50 -6.37 17.87
N LEU A 102 -17.08 -5.43 17.02
CA LEU A 102 -16.89 -4.03 17.44
C LEU A 102 -18.22 -3.39 17.85
N SER A 103 -18.30 -2.96 19.11
CA SER A 103 -19.50 -2.31 19.66
C SER A 103 -19.82 -1.00 18.93
N PRO A 104 -21.08 -0.75 18.56
CA PRO A 104 -21.48 0.54 17.97
C PRO A 104 -21.55 1.68 18.99
N SER A 105 -21.42 1.38 20.29
CA SER A 105 -21.62 2.33 21.40
C SER A 105 -20.32 2.79 22.04
N PHE A 106 -19.17 2.21 21.68
CA PHE A 106 -17.88 2.48 22.30
C PHE A 106 -16.83 2.86 21.26
N VAL A 107 -15.87 3.68 21.68
CA VAL A 107 -14.61 3.81 20.95
C VAL A 107 -13.82 2.52 21.17
N SER A 108 -13.29 1.94 20.10
CA SER A 108 -12.40 0.79 20.21
C SER A 108 -10.96 1.25 20.07
N ALA A 109 -10.16 1.04 21.12
CA ALA A 109 -8.76 1.42 21.14
C ALA A 109 -7.87 0.18 21.15
N PHE A 110 -6.98 0.09 20.17
CA PHE A 110 -6.24 -1.14 19.93
C PHE A 110 -4.89 -1.12 20.64
N CYS A 111 -4.58 -2.24 21.29
CA CYS A 111 -3.34 -2.43 22.03
C CYS A 111 -2.81 -3.86 21.87
N CYS A 112 -1.60 -4.10 22.35
CA CYS A 112 -1.05 -5.45 22.46
C CYS A 112 -0.29 -5.60 23.78
N ARG A 113 -0.16 -6.84 24.26
CA ARG A 113 0.69 -7.17 25.41
C ARG A 113 2.13 -7.25 24.96
N VAL A 114 3.00 -6.48 25.60
CA VAL A 114 4.44 -6.49 25.37
C VAL A 114 5.19 -6.45 26.70
N PRO A 115 6.46 -6.90 26.75
CA PRO A 115 7.30 -6.72 27.92
C PRO A 115 7.36 -5.24 28.35
N ALA A 116 7.32 -4.95 29.65
CA ALA A 116 7.28 -3.58 30.15
C ALA A 116 8.44 -2.71 29.61
N ALA A 117 9.64 -3.31 29.45
CA ALA A 117 10.81 -2.66 28.87
C ALA A 117 10.59 -2.20 27.41
N ALA A 118 9.86 -2.99 26.61
CA ALA A 118 9.51 -2.60 25.24
C ALA A 118 8.50 -1.44 25.24
N ALA A 119 7.54 -1.43 26.17
CA ALA A 119 6.55 -0.35 26.29
C ALA A 119 7.11 0.96 26.90
N ALA A 120 8.31 0.96 27.48
CA ALA A 120 8.88 2.13 28.16
C ALA A 120 9.12 3.34 27.23
N LEU A 121 9.22 3.11 25.91
CA LEU A 121 9.33 4.18 24.91
C LEU A 121 8.00 4.63 24.31
N HIS A 122 6.90 3.99 24.72
CA HIS A 122 5.57 4.12 24.11
C HIS A 122 4.50 4.56 25.10
N GLY A 123 3.29 4.78 24.58
CA GLY A 123 2.09 4.87 25.38
C GLY A 123 1.58 3.49 25.81
N SER A 124 0.97 3.41 26.99
CA SER A 124 0.31 2.22 27.50
C SER A 124 -1.06 2.53 28.08
N TYR A 125 -1.98 1.57 27.99
CA TYR A 125 -3.28 1.61 28.66
C TYR A 125 -3.24 0.87 29.99
N GLU A 126 -3.96 1.39 30.96
CA GLU A 126 -4.40 0.64 32.13
C GLU A 126 -5.91 0.43 32.02
N LEU A 127 -6.39 -0.78 32.33
CA LEU A 127 -7.78 -1.16 32.14
C LEU A 127 -8.52 -1.31 33.46
N HIS A 128 -9.84 -1.14 33.42
CA HIS A 128 -10.76 -1.66 34.40
C HIS A 128 -11.02 -3.17 34.17
N ASP A 129 -11.64 -3.84 35.14
CA ASP A 129 -11.99 -5.26 35.04
C ASP A 129 -12.97 -5.57 33.90
N ASP A 130 -13.76 -4.59 33.47
CA ASP A 130 -14.69 -4.69 32.34
C ASP A 130 -14.03 -4.48 30.96
N GLY A 131 -12.71 -4.25 30.92
CA GLY A 131 -11.94 -4.01 29.70
C GLY A 131 -12.00 -2.58 29.17
N SER A 132 -12.74 -1.68 29.84
CA SER A 132 -12.69 -0.24 29.52
C SER A 132 -11.35 0.36 29.94
N ILE A 133 -10.91 1.39 29.22
CA ILE A 133 -9.67 2.11 29.55
C ILE A 133 -9.91 2.92 30.82
N ARG A 134 -9.06 2.71 31.83
CA ARG A 134 -9.02 3.47 33.08
C ARG A 134 -8.16 4.71 32.95
N SER A 135 -6.95 4.54 32.43
CA SER A 135 -5.98 5.62 32.29
C SER A 135 -5.00 5.30 31.17
N LEU A 136 -4.26 6.34 30.76
CA LEU A 136 -3.18 6.23 29.79
C LEU A 136 -1.90 6.71 30.45
N ALA A 137 -0.78 6.10 30.08
CA ALA A 137 0.54 6.61 30.40
C ALA A 137 1.36 6.74 29.12
N TYR A 138 2.35 7.62 29.12
CA TYR A 138 3.28 7.76 28.01
C TYR A 138 4.70 7.78 28.53
N ARG A 139 5.54 6.87 27.99
CA ARG A 139 6.93 6.66 28.39
C ARG A 139 7.11 6.49 29.90
N LYS A 140 6.21 5.72 30.51
CA LYS A 140 6.24 5.42 31.96
C LYS A 140 7.53 4.67 32.29
N PRO A 141 8.32 5.10 33.30
CA PRO A 141 9.51 4.37 33.73
C PRO A 141 9.20 2.92 34.10
N LEU A 142 10.20 2.05 34.01
CA LEU A 142 10.09 0.67 34.45
C LEU A 142 9.91 0.62 35.98
N SER A 143 9.00 -0.23 36.44
CA SER A 143 8.85 -0.60 37.84
C SER A 143 9.36 -2.03 38.00
N ASP A 144 10.05 -2.32 39.10
CA ASP A 144 10.71 -3.62 39.32
C ASP A 144 9.75 -4.81 39.30
N ASP A 145 8.48 -4.60 39.64
CA ASP A 145 7.45 -5.66 39.71
C ASP A 145 6.63 -5.83 38.42
N GLU A 146 6.79 -4.94 37.43
CA GLU A 146 5.93 -4.89 36.24
C GLU A 146 6.57 -5.63 35.04
N GLN A 147 6.05 -6.82 34.73
CA GLN A 147 6.60 -7.65 33.66
C GLN A 147 6.08 -7.27 32.27
N GLU A 148 4.80 -6.90 32.16
CA GLU A 148 4.13 -6.62 30.88
C GLU A 148 3.23 -5.39 30.94
N ARG A 149 3.01 -4.76 29.78
CA ARG A 149 2.12 -3.60 29.60
C ARG A 149 1.25 -3.76 28.37
N LEU A 150 0.08 -3.12 28.39
CA LEU A 150 -0.78 -2.97 27.22
C LEU A 150 -0.34 -1.75 26.42
N MET A 151 0.52 -1.97 25.45
CA MET A 151 1.07 -0.91 24.62
C MET A 151 0.04 -0.41 23.59
N ILE A 152 -0.04 0.91 23.44
CA ILE A 152 -0.91 1.60 22.48
C ILE A 152 -0.38 1.38 21.05
N LEU A 153 -1.22 0.90 20.13
CA LEU A 153 -0.85 0.66 18.74
C LEU A 153 -1.05 1.86 17.81
N GLY A 154 -1.59 2.97 18.32
CA GLY A 154 -1.96 4.11 17.50
C GLY A 154 -3.05 3.73 16.49
N LEU A 155 -4.01 2.90 16.91
CA LEU A 155 -5.13 2.47 16.09
C LEU A 155 -6.43 2.64 16.91
N LEU A 156 -7.40 3.36 16.35
CA LEU A 156 -8.74 3.56 16.92
C LEU A 156 -9.81 3.24 15.88
N TYR A 157 -10.96 2.76 16.35
CA TYR A 157 -12.19 2.70 15.58
C TYR A 157 -13.28 3.52 16.27
N LEU A 158 -13.94 4.38 15.49
CA LEU A 158 -15.04 5.22 15.90
C LEU A 158 -16.31 4.78 15.13
N PRO A 159 -17.30 4.20 15.83
CA PRO A 159 -18.62 3.94 15.25
C PRO A 159 -19.28 5.23 14.76
N PRO A 160 -20.21 5.19 13.78
CA PRO A 160 -20.80 6.38 13.17
C PRO A 160 -21.35 7.44 14.15
N PRO A 161 -22.06 7.08 15.24
CA PRO A 161 -22.55 8.09 16.20
C PRO A 161 -21.42 8.85 16.89
N ILE A 162 -20.34 8.15 17.24
CA ILE A 162 -19.19 8.76 17.93
C ILE A 162 -18.34 9.54 16.93
N ALA A 163 -18.13 9.00 15.74
CA ALA A 163 -17.42 9.67 14.65
C ALA A 163 -18.05 11.02 14.32
N SER A 164 -19.38 11.12 14.30
CA SER A 164 -20.10 12.38 14.04
C SER A 164 -19.80 13.42 15.13
N HIS A 165 -19.76 13.00 16.40
CA HIS A 165 -19.36 13.88 17.49
C HIS A 165 -17.91 14.35 17.38
N VAL A 166 -16.97 13.45 17.07
CA VAL A 166 -15.54 13.79 16.90
C VAL A 166 -15.35 14.75 15.72
N LEU A 167 -15.97 14.46 14.57
CA LEU A 167 -15.84 15.30 13.37
C LEU A 167 -16.47 16.69 13.57
N SER A 168 -17.53 16.80 14.35
CA SER A 168 -18.15 18.10 14.68
C SER A 168 -17.20 19.05 15.44
N LEU A 169 -16.15 18.51 16.09
CA LEU A 169 -15.16 19.31 16.80
C LEU A 169 -14.36 20.21 15.85
N ALA A 170 -14.13 19.77 14.60
CA ALA A 170 -13.35 20.54 13.61
C ALA A 170 -13.98 21.90 13.28
N CYS A 171 -15.28 22.09 13.52
CA CYS A 171 -15.99 23.34 13.31
C CYS A 171 -16.32 24.10 14.61
N THR A 172 -15.82 23.64 15.76
CA THR A 172 -16.16 24.21 17.07
C THR A 172 -14.97 24.99 17.63
N TYR A 173 -15.15 26.23 18.06
CA TYR A 173 -14.09 26.97 18.75
C TYR A 173 -13.80 26.35 20.13
N PRO A 174 -12.52 26.26 20.58
CA PRO A 174 -11.29 26.66 19.88
C PRO A 174 -10.70 25.58 18.97
N LEU A 175 -11.29 24.39 18.91
CA LEU A 175 -10.81 23.23 18.12
C LEU A 175 -10.74 23.51 16.61
N SER A 176 -11.57 24.42 16.10
CA SER A 176 -11.50 24.88 14.71
C SER A 176 -10.14 25.49 14.34
N ARG A 177 -9.36 25.96 15.32
CA ARG A 177 -7.99 26.47 15.14
C ARG A 177 -6.96 25.39 14.86
N ALA A 178 -7.28 24.13 15.17
CA ALA A 178 -6.46 22.97 14.82
C ALA A 178 -6.66 22.51 13.35
N THR A 179 -7.48 23.23 12.57
CA THR A 179 -7.76 22.93 11.16
C THR A 179 -7.03 23.89 10.24
N TYR A 180 -6.81 23.48 8.98
CA TYR A 180 -6.22 24.36 7.97
C TYR A 180 -7.02 25.66 7.80
N HIS A 181 -8.36 25.62 7.89
CA HIS A 181 -9.18 26.83 7.85
C HIS A 181 -8.86 27.80 8.99
N GLY A 182 -8.63 27.28 10.20
CA GLY A 182 -8.24 28.09 11.34
C GLY A 182 -6.88 28.77 11.12
N LEU A 183 -5.90 28.00 10.63
CA LEU A 183 -4.56 28.50 10.31
C LEU A 183 -4.58 29.54 9.17
N ASP A 184 -5.30 29.26 8.08
CA ASP A 184 -5.45 30.16 6.93
C ASP A 184 -6.14 31.48 7.29
N SER A 185 -6.99 31.45 8.32
CA SER A 185 -7.65 32.64 8.86
C SER A 185 -6.75 33.45 9.80
N GLY A 186 -5.48 33.07 9.98
CA GLY A 186 -4.52 33.74 10.84
C GLY A 186 -4.71 33.47 12.33
N ALA A 187 -5.51 32.47 12.71
CA ALA A 187 -5.61 32.08 14.12
C ALA A 187 -4.30 31.43 14.57
N ILE A 188 -3.90 31.65 15.84
CA ILE A 188 -2.79 30.88 16.42
C ILE A 188 -3.23 29.42 16.42
N GLY A 189 -2.42 28.54 15.84
CA GLY A 189 -2.69 27.12 15.76
C GLY A 189 -2.86 26.48 17.13
N LEU A 190 -3.57 25.36 17.18
CA LEU A 190 -3.77 24.58 18.40
C LEU A 190 -3.34 23.15 18.12
N ARG A 191 -2.29 22.68 18.81
CA ARG A 191 -1.80 21.29 18.70
C ARG A 191 -2.53 20.37 19.66
N LEU A 192 -3.10 19.29 19.12
CA LEU A 192 -3.81 18.24 19.85
C LEU A 192 -3.34 16.87 19.40
N SER A 193 -3.43 15.89 20.29
CA SER A 193 -3.16 14.49 19.98
C SER A 193 -4.48 13.74 19.82
N LEU A 194 -4.78 13.30 18.61
CA LEU A 194 -6.01 12.55 18.33
C LEU A 194 -6.14 11.27 19.17
N PHE A 195 -5.04 10.60 19.50
CA PHE A 195 -5.11 9.41 20.36
C PHE A 195 -5.29 9.78 21.83
N PHE A 196 -4.53 10.77 22.30
CA PHE A 196 -4.56 11.13 23.70
C PHE A 196 -5.83 11.91 24.06
N ASP A 197 -6.10 13.03 23.38
CA ASP A 197 -7.21 13.92 23.72
C ASP A 197 -8.57 13.26 23.46
N LEU A 198 -8.71 12.38 22.47
CA LEU A 198 -9.96 11.64 22.27
C LEU A 198 -10.14 10.54 23.32
N VAL A 199 -9.16 9.65 23.49
CA VAL A 199 -9.32 8.50 24.40
C VAL A 199 -9.40 8.96 25.86
N TYR A 200 -8.50 9.85 26.28
CA TYR A 200 -8.44 10.27 27.69
C TYR A 200 -9.70 11.05 28.10
N SER A 201 -10.33 11.79 27.17
CA SER A 201 -11.60 12.47 27.44
C SER A 201 -12.78 11.53 27.75
N THR A 202 -12.66 10.24 27.40
CA THR A 202 -13.71 9.23 27.63
C THR A 202 -13.49 8.38 28.88
N CYS A 203 -12.36 8.54 29.56
CA CYS A 203 -12.04 7.76 30.77
C CYS A 203 -11.63 8.60 31.98
N ALA A 204 -11.28 9.88 31.81
CA ALA A 204 -10.92 10.77 32.90
C ALA A 204 -12.03 11.76 33.25
N ASP A 205 -12.04 12.18 34.52
CA ASP A 205 -12.88 13.27 34.98
C ASP A 205 -12.43 14.61 34.37
N LEU A 206 -13.33 15.58 34.31
CA LEU A 206 -13.12 16.85 33.60
C LEU A 206 -11.83 17.56 34.03
N GLU A 207 -11.65 17.76 35.33
CA GLU A 207 -10.50 18.52 35.85
C GLU A 207 -9.19 17.75 35.71
N GLU A 208 -9.22 16.41 35.84
CA GLU A 208 -8.06 15.55 35.57
C GLU A 208 -7.65 15.66 34.09
N PHE A 209 -8.61 15.51 33.18
CA PHE A 209 -8.39 15.59 31.74
C PHE A 209 -7.83 16.96 31.30
N VAL A 210 -8.45 18.04 31.77
CA VAL A 210 -8.06 19.42 31.44
C VAL A 210 -6.67 19.75 31.99
N GLY A 211 -6.39 19.36 33.24
CA GLY A 211 -5.12 19.63 33.91
C GLY A 211 -3.96 18.74 33.46
N CYS A 212 -4.23 17.64 32.76
CA CYS A 212 -3.21 16.66 32.40
C CYS A 212 -2.18 17.20 31.39
N ARG A 213 -0.92 16.79 31.53
CA ARG A 213 0.18 17.18 30.62
C ARG A 213 1.00 15.97 30.15
N ILE A 214 0.35 14.80 30.06
CA ILE A 214 0.98 13.60 29.48
C ILE A 214 1.37 13.87 28.03
N ALA A 215 2.56 13.39 27.63
CA ALA A 215 3.15 13.62 26.31
C ALA A 215 3.15 15.11 25.92
N PRO A 216 3.84 15.98 26.68
CA PRO A 216 3.83 17.43 26.45
C PRO A 216 4.33 17.77 25.04
N GLU A 217 5.14 16.92 24.43
CA GLU A 217 5.61 17.09 23.05
C GLU A 217 4.52 16.85 21.98
N LYS A 218 3.37 16.27 22.34
CA LYS A 218 2.26 15.96 21.43
C LYS A 218 1.08 16.93 21.56
N ILE A 219 1.15 17.93 22.44
CA ILE A 219 0.08 18.89 22.74
C ILE A 219 0.62 20.32 22.81
N ASP A 220 -0.27 21.31 22.70
CA ASP A 220 0.09 22.73 22.80
C ASP A 220 0.31 23.17 24.26
N CYS A 221 1.56 23.07 24.72
CA CYS A 221 1.94 23.54 26.06
C CYS A 221 2.22 25.06 26.12
N ASP A 222 2.32 25.73 24.98
CA ASP A 222 2.64 27.16 24.92
C ASP A 222 1.39 28.02 25.14
N HIS A 223 0.21 27.52 24.75
CA HIS A 223 -1.08 28.20 24.91
C HIS A 223 -2.01 27.44 25.85
N VAL A 224 -1.58 27.27 27.11
CA VAL A 224 -2.27 26.44 28.11
C VAL A 224 -3.77 26.77 28.26
N GLU A 225 -4.14 28.05 28.37
CA GLU A 225 -5.55 28.45 28.53
C GLU A 225 -6.41 28.00 27.34
N LEU A 226 -5.85 28.06 26.13
CA LEU A 226 -6.53 27.66 24.91
C LEU A 226 -6.68 26.14 24.84
N LEU A 227 -5.64 25.40 25.21
CA LEU A 227 -5.66 23.94 25.31
C LEU A 227 -6.70 23.49 26.34
N GLU A 228 -6.77 24.12 27.51
CA GLU A 228 -7.73 23.79 28.55
C GLU A 228 -9.16 24.06 28.10
N LEU A 229 -9.41 25.19 27.44
CA LEU A 229 -10.70 25.49 26.84
C LEU A 229 -11.09 24.45 25.76
N ALA A 230 -10.15 24.06 24.91
CA ALA A 230 -10.35 23.03 23.91
C ALA A 230 -10.75 21.70 24.54
N ARG A 231 -10.04 21.29 25.60
CA ARG A 231 -10.33 20.05 26.33
C ARG A 231 -11.67 20.07 27.04
N ARG A 232 -12.10 21.20 27.60
CA ARG A 232 -13.47 21.33 28.15
C ARG A 232 -14.53 21.06 27.07
N VAL A 233 -14.31 21.54 25.84
CA VAL A 233 -15.21 21.29 24.70
C VAL A 233 -15.17 19.81 24.26
N ILE A 234 -13.98 19.20 24.19
CA ILE A 234 -13.83 17.77 23.86
C ILE A 234 -14.57 16.92 24.90
N HIS A 235 -14.31 17.14 26.19
CA HIS A 235 -14.91 16.40 27.29
C HIS A 235 -16.43 16.52 27.30
N ALA A 236 -16.96 17.74 27.16
CA ALA A 236 -18.41 17.97 27.07
C ALA A 236 -19.08 17.19 25.92
N ARG A 237 -18.33 16.90 24.84
CA ARG A 237 -18.84 16.16 23.68
C ARG A 237 -18.67 14.65 23.83
N LEU A 238 -17.55 14.20 24.41
CA LEU A 238 -17.09 12.81 24.34
C LEU A 238 -17.17 12.03 25.66
N ALA A 239 -17.18 12.69 26.82
CA ALA A 239 -17.15 12.02 28.13
C ALA A 239 -18.34 11.12 28.43
N LYS A 240 -19.43 11.26 27.68
CA LYS A 240 -20.60 10.37 27.73
C LYS A 240 -20.35 9.01 27.08
N PHE A 241 -19.30 8.88 26.26
CA PHE A 241 -18.88 7.63 25.64
C PHE A 241 -17.80 6.97 26.48
N ARG A 242 -17.63 5.66 26.28
CA ARG A 242 -16.52 4.89 26.85
C ARG A 242 -15.59 4.44 25.74
N THR A 243 -14.31 4.33 26.09
CA THR A 243 -13.32 3.62 25.26
C THR A 243 -13.04 2.24 25.84
N VAL A 244 -13.11 1.21 24.98
CA VAL A 244 -12.80 -0.17 25.32
C VAL A 244 -11.54 -0.60 24.60
N ALA A 245 -10.67 -1.32 25.32
CA ALA A 245 -9.45 -1.83 24.74
C ALA A 245 -9.71 -3.09 23.91
N VAL A 246 -9.11 -3.15 22.72
CA VAL A 246 -9.10 -4.33 21.85
C VAL A 246 -7.68 -4.84 21.76
N ILE A 247 -7.44 -6.02 22.34
CA ILE A 247 -6.10 -6.58 22.48
C ILE A 247 -5.78 -7.48 21.29
N LEU A 248 -4.77 -7.12 20.51
CA LEU A 248 -4.31 -7.86 19.34
C LEU A 248 -3.13 -8.77 19.67
N GLY A 249 -3.05 -9.91 18.98
CA GLY A 249 -1.85 -10.73 18.89
C GLY A 249 -0.83 -10.06 17.99
N ALA A 250 -0.04 -9.13 18.54
CA ALA A 250 1.03 -8.43 17.85
C ALA A 250 2.34 -8.54 18.65
N PRO A 251 3.14 -9.60 18.46
CA PRO A 251 4.30 -9.90 19.32
C PRO A 251 5.48 -8.96 19.07
N SER A 252 5.44 -8.21 17.96
CA SER A 252 6.49 -7.27 17.59
C SER A 252 5.86 -5.93 17.25
N VAL A 253 6.29 -4.91 18.00
CA VAL A 253 6.02 -3.52 17.70
C VAL A 253 7.33 -2.74 17.70
N LEU A 254 7.52 -1.92 16.68
CA LEU A 254 8.68 -1.05 16.52
C LEU A 254 8.20 0.39 16.44
N TYR A 255 8.79 1.28 17.22
CA TYR A 255 8.55 2.70 17.02
C TYR A 255 9.32 3.17 15.79
N LEU A 256 8.67 3.95 14.93
CA LEU A 256 9.31 4.44 13.73
C LEU A 256 10.56 5.27 14.08
N ASP A 257 10.54 6.00 15.19
CA ASP A 257 11.68 6.80 15.63
C ASP A 257 12.90 6.00 16.10
N THR A 258 12.73 4.73 16.47
CA THR A 258 13.86 3.88 16.87
C THR A 258 14.52 3.20 15.67
N ILE A 259 13.95 3.32 14.46
CA ILE A 259 14.51 2.74 13.24
C ILE A 259 15.50 3.71 12.63
N THR A 260 16.79 3.44 12.84
CA THR A 260 17.92 4.22 12.30
C THR A 260 18.25 3.90 10.84
N SER A 261 17.68 2.83 10.29
CA SER A 261 17.93 2.36 8.92
C SER A 261 16.94 2.87 7.88
N LEU A 262 16.05 3.81 8.24
CA LEU A 262 15.10 4.39 7.28
C LEU A 262 15.84 5.27 6.28
N THR A 263 15.47 5.16 5.02
CA THR A 263 15.96 6.02 3.94
C THR A 263 14.80 6.66 3.19
N THR A 264 15.06 7.74 2.46
CA THR A 264 14.03 8.36 1.61
C THR A 264 13.58 7.38 0.54
N PHE A 265 12.26 7.22 0.36
CA PHE A 265 11.74 6.35 -0.66
C PHE A 265 11.94 6.96 -2.05
N GLU A 266 12.71 6.27 -2.87
CA GLU A 266 12.98 6.68 -4.24
C GLU A 266 12.20 5.81 -5.22
N TRP A 267 11.27 6.44 -5.93
CA TRP A 267 10.47 5.78 -6.96
C TRP A 267 11.32 5.08 -8.05
N PRO A 268 12.42 5.68 -8.56
CA PRO A 268 13.28 5.01 -9.54
C PRO A 268 13.89 3.71 -9.01
N ALA A 269 14.43 3.71 -7.78
CA ALA A 269 15.02 2.52 -7.17
C ALA A 269 13.99 1.39 -6.99
N PHE A 270 12.77 1.73 -6.54
CA PHE A 270 11.68 0.76 -6.45
C PHE A 270 11.32 0.16 -7.82
N SER A 271 11.24 1.01 -8.86
CA SER A 271 11.00 0.56 -10.23
C SER A 271 12.11 -0.38 -10.72
N ASP A 272 13.36 -0.11 -10.38
CA ASP A 272 14.51 -0.95 -10.75
C ASP A 272 14.45 -2.33 -10.07
N THR A 273 14.06 -2.40 -8.79
CA THR A 273 13.81 -3.68 -8.10
C THR A 273 12.69 -4.47 -8.78
N VAL A 274 11.59 -3.81 -9.14
CA VAL A 274 10.46 -4.45 -9.85
C VAL A 274 10.90 -5.00 -11.21
N CYS A 275 11.68 -4.22 -11.98
CA CYS A 275 12.22 -4.66 -13.27
C CYS A 275 13.17 -5.85 -13.11
N SER A 276 14.06 -5.82 -12.13
CA SER A 276 15.03 -6.90 -11.87
C SER A 276 14.33 -8.22 -11.51
N ARG A 277 13.27 -8.16 -10.69
CA ARG A 277 12.45 -9.35 -10.36
C ARG A 277 11.72 -9.92 -11.58
N LEU A 278 11.17 -9.03 -12.40
CA LEU A 278 10.51 -9.42 -13.65
C LEU A 278 11.50 -10.14 -14.58
N GLN A 279 12.70 -9.59 -14.77
CA GLN A 279 13.75 -10.22 -15.57
C GLN A 279 14.13 -11.59 -15.00
N HIS A 280 14.40 -11.67 -13.70
CA HIS A 280 14.77 -12.92 -13.03
C HIS A 280 13.70 -14.01 -13.22
N ALA A 281 12.42 -13.66 -13.14
CA ALA A 281 11.35 -14.62 -13.33
C ALA A 281 11.23 -15.15 -14.77
N LEU A 282 11.43 -14.26 -15.74
CA LEU A 282 11.42 -14.62 -17.15
C LEU A 282 12.59 -15.54 -17.52
N THR A 283 13.74 -15.42 -16.84
CA THR A 283 14.94 -16.24 -17.14
C THR A 283 14.99 -17.56 -16.40
N THR A 284 14.51 -17.60 -15.16
CA THR A 284 14.54 -18.81 -14.31
C THR A 284 13.32 -19.71 -14.47
N SER A 285 12.35 -19.33 -15.31
CA SER A 285 11.06 -20.02 -15.45
C SER A 285 10.32 -20.17 -14.11
N THR A 286 10.62 -19.28 -13.15
CA THR A 286 9.85 -19.18 -11.91
C THR A 286 8.55 -18.45 -12.22
N ALA A 287 7.42 -19.03 -11.80
CA ALA A 287 6.10 -18.48 -12.12
C ALA A 287 5.82 -17.22 -11.27
N LEU A 288 6.33 -16.05 -11.67
CA LEU A 288 5.74 -14.77 -11.27
C LEU A 288 4.41 -14.60 -12.00
N ARG A 289 3.38 -15.28 -11.50
CA ARG A 289 2.00 -15.09 -11.94
C ARG A 289 1.20 -14.47 -10.80
N PRO A 290 0.52 -13.33 -11.03
CA PRO A 290 0.38 -12.60 -12.30
C PRO A 290 1.51 -11.57 -12.58
N ILE A 291 1.83 -11.36 -13.88
CA ILE A 291 2.89 -10.44 -14.34
C ILE A 291 2.43 -8.98 -14.47
N VAL A 292 1.13 -8.76 -14.74
CA VAL A 292 0.53 -7.43 -14.95
C VAL A 292 0.77 -6.46 -13.79
N PRO A 293 0.68 -6.88 -12.51
CA PRO A 293 1.02 -5.99 -11.38
C PRO A 293 2.46 -5.48 -11.41
N TYR A 294 3.44 -6.29 -11.84
CA TYR A 294 4.83 -5.85 -12.00
C TYR A 294 4.94 -4.78 -13.07
N LEU A 295 4.27 -4.98 -14.22
CA LEU A 295 4.26 -4.01 -15.31
C LEU A 295 3.62 -2.69 -14.90
N ARG A 296 2.48 -2.75 -14.19
CA ARG A 296 1.80 -1.55 -13.68
C ARG A 296 2.67 -0.74 -12.74
N CYS A 297 3.39 -1.39 -11.83
CA CYS A 297 4.27 -0.71 -10.90
C CYS A 297 5.50 -0.12 -11.59
N ALA A 298 6.14 -0.87 -12.49
CA ALA A 298 7.26 -0.37 -13.29
C ALA A 298 6.87 0.84 -14.17
N LEU A 299 5.59 0.97 -14.55
CA LEU A 299 5.08 2.04 -15.40
C LEU A 299 4.28 3.12 -14.64
N ALA A 300 4.24 3.11 -13.31
CA ALA A 300 3.27 3.94 -12.58
C ALA A 300 3.57 5.45 -12.68
N ALA A 301 4.84 5.85 -12.79
CA ALA A 301 5.23 7.24 -13.04
C ALA A 301 4.86 7.73 -14.46
N ARG A 302 4.52 6.81 -15.37
CA ARG A 302 4.12 7.10 -16.76
C ARG A 302 5.15 7.94 -17.53
N GLY A 303 6.43 7.89 -17.15
CA GLY A 303 7.53 8.55 -17.84
C GLY A 303 8.00 7.74 -19.06
N SER A 304 8.37 8.42 -20.15
CA SER A 304 8.95 7.76 -21.33
C SER A 304 10.25 7.02 -20.99
N THR A 305 11.00 7.51 -20.01
CA THR A 305 12.21 6.86 -19.48
C THR A 305 11.90 5.50 -18.89
N ASP A 306 10.79 5.34 -18.17
CA ASP A 306 10.43 4.09 -17.50
C ASP A 306 10.03 3.00 -18.50
N LEU A 307 9.23 3.37 -19.52
CA LEU A 307 8.92 2.46 -20.62
C LEU A 307 10.19 2.00 -21.33
N ASN A 308 11.08 2.94 -21.66
CA ASN A 308 12.33 2.63 -22.34
C ASN A 308 13.22 1.71 -21.52
N ARG A 309 13.32 1.95 -20.20
CA ARG A 309 14.04 1.11 -19.26
C ARG A 309 13.48 -0.31 -19.26
N LEU A 310 12.16 -0.46 -19.13
CA LEU A 310 11.48 -1.76 -19.12
C LEU A 310 11.63 -2.51 -20.45
N LEU A 311 11.48 -1.83 -21.59
CA LEU A 311 11.70 -2.45 -22.91
C LEU A 311 13.15 -2.91 -23.10
N ASN A 312 14.14 -2.12 -22.62
CA ASN A 312 15.54 -2.52 -22.65
C ASN A 312 15.79 -3.73 -21.74
N ALA A 313 15.18 -3.74 -20.55
CA ALA A 313 15.26 -4.86 -19.62
C ALA A 313 14.70 -6.15 -20.25
N LEU A 314 13.54 -6.09 -20.92
CA LEU A 314 12.95 -7.22 -21.64
C LEU A 314 13.77 -7.65 -22.87
N SER A 315 14.41 -6.69 -23.56
CA SER A 315 15.36 -6.97 -24.64
C SER A 315 16.58 -7.74 -24.13
N GLU A 316 17.10 -7.41 -22.94
CA GLU A 316 18.21 -8.14 -22.33
C GLU A 316 17.86 -9.60 -22.02
N VAL A 317 16.64 -9.86 -21.53
CA VAL A 317 16.15 -11.23 -21.28
C VAL A 317 16.24 -12.08 -22.56
N SER A 318 16.00 -11.50 -23.74
CA SER A 318 16.05 -12.22 -25.02
C SER A 318 17.42 -12.80 -25.39
N ARG A 319 18.51 -12.34 -24.74
CA ARG A 319 19.86 -12.88 -24.95
C ARG A 319 20.11 -14.20 -24.21
N GLN A 320 19.23 -14.57 -23.28
CA GLN A 320 19.38 -15.80 -22.51
C GLN A 320 18.97 -17.02 -23.33
N SER A 321 19.78 -18.08 -23.28
CA SER A 321 19.58 -19.30 -24.08
C SER A 321 18.36 -20.13 -23.66
N SER A 322 17.88 -19.98 -22.42
CA SER A 322 16.77 -20.74 -21.84
C SER A 322 15.41 -20.03 -21.90
N ILE A 323 15.30 -18.93 -22.66
CA ILE A 323 14.11 -18.09 -22.62
C ILE A 323 12.87 -18.76 -23.25
N ASP A 324 11.71 -18.65 -22.58
CA ASP A 324 10.42 -18.89 -23.21
C ASP A 324 10.00 -17.66 -24.02
N ALA A 325 10.31 -17.67 -25.32
CA ALA A 325 10.02 -16.57 -26.22
C ALA A 325 8.52 -16.24 -26.32
N VAL A 326 7.63 -17.22 -26.13
CA VAL A 326 6.17 -16.97 -26.11
C VAL A 326 5.81 -16.09 -24.92
N VAL A 327 6.36 -16.42 -23.75
CA VAL A 327 6.15 -15.64 -22.51
C VAL A 327 6.76 -14.25 -22.65
N LEU A 328 7.98 -14.11 -23.17
CA LEU A 328 8.60 -12.80 -23.34
C LEU A 328 7.81 -11.92 -24.32
N LEU A 329 7.44 -12.42 -25.50
CA LEU A 329 6.67 -11.67 -26.50
C LEU A 329 5.30 -11.25 -25.96
N SER A 330 4.63 -12.14 -25.21
CA SER A 330 3.37 -11.83 -24.53
C SER A 330 3.57 -10.74 -23.46
N THR A 331 4.68 -10.79 -22.72
CA THR A 331 5.02 -9.78 -21.70
C THR A 331 5.30 -8.41 -22.33
N VAL A 332 5.99 -8.37 -23.48
CA VAL A 332 6.19 -7.12 -24.23
C VAL A 332 4.84 -6.57 -24.73
N SER A 333 3.95 -7.42 -25.25
CA SER A 333 2.60 -6.99 -25.64
C SER A 333 1.85 -6.37 -24.45
N GLU A 334 1.84 -7.06 -23.30
CA GLU A 334 1.18 -6.55 -22.08
C GLU A 334 1.84 -5.27 -21.56
N THR A 335 3.16 -5.12 -21.70
CA THR A 335 3.87 -3.88 -21.34
C THR A 335 3.38 -2.70 -22.16
N LEU A 336 3.24 -2.88 -23.48
CA LEU A 336 2.73 -1.84 -24.39
C LEU A 336 1.26 -1.53 -24.10
N TRP A 337 0.47 -2.55 -23.77
CA TRP A 337 -0.92 -2.35 -23.38
C TRP A 337 -1.06 -1.55 -22.08
N GLU A 338 -0.33 -1.96 -21.04
CA GLU A 338 -0.32 -1.25 -19.76
C GLU A 338 0.19 0.19 -19.95
N TRP A 339 1.20 0.42 -20.80
CA TRP A 339 1.67 1.76 -21.18
C TRP A 339 0.59 2.61 -21.86
N ALA A 340 -0.16 2.04 -22.80
CA ALA A 340 -1.26 2.74 -23.46
C ALA A 340 -2.34 3.19 -22.47
N GLY A 341 -2.51 2.46 -21.36
CA GLY A 341 -3.40 2.83 -20.26
C GLY A 341 -4.86 2.97 -20.68
N GLY A 342 -5.32 2.11 -21.59
CA GLY A 342 -6.69 2.13 -22.13
C GLY A 342 -6.98 3.24 -23.16
N ARG A 343 -6.00 4.07 -23.54
CA ARG A 343 -6.21 5.23 -24.43
C ARG A 343 -6.10 4.93 -25.93
N GLY A 344 -5.72 3.71 -26.31
CA GLY A 344 -5.44 3.36 -27.71
C GLY A 344 -6.63 2.83 -28.51
N GLY A 345 -7.83 2.77 -27.92
CA GLY A 345 -9.01 2.16 -28.54
C GLY A 345 -8.98 0.64 -28.55
N LEU A 346 -9.80 0.02 -29.40
CA LEU A 346 -9.84 -1.43 -29.54
C LEU A 346 -8.53 -1.97 -30.11
N ARG A 347 -8.15 -3.18 -29.67
CA ARG A 347 -7.05 -3.96 -30.26
C ARG A 347 -7.44 -4.48 -31.65
N THR A 348 -7.80 -3.62 -32.61
CA THR A 348 -8.30 -3.98 -33.96
C THR A 348 -7.34 -3.51 -35.05
N GLY A 349 -6.99 -4.40 -35.99
CA GLY A 349 -6.15 -4.11 -37.15
C GLY A 349 -5.33 -5.32 -37.62
N PRO A 350 -4.87 -5.35 -38.88
CA PRO A 350 -4.10 -6.48 -39.40
C PRO A 350 -2.72 -6.57 -38.73
N ALA A 351 -2.35 -7.77 -38.25
CA ALA A 351 -1.06 -8.02 -37.61
C ALA A 351 0.13 -8.12 -38.60
N ALA A 352 -0.14 -7.98 -39.90
CA ALA A 352 0.81 -8.14 -41.00
C ALA A 352 1.46 -6.81 -41.44
N ASN A 353 1.93 -6.00 -40.48
CA ASN A 353 2.69 -4.81 -40.83
C ASN A 353 4.12 -5.21 -41.27
N ALA A 354 4.54 -4.77 -42.46
CA ALA A 354 5.82 -5.14 -43.05
C ALA A 354 7.04 -4.82 -42.16
N HIS A 355 6.94 -3.77 -41.34
CA HIS A 355 8.01 -3.36 -40.41
C HIS A 355 8.29 -4.43 -39.34
N PHE A 356 7.26 -5.13 -38.86
CA PHE A 356 7.40 -6.22 -37.89
C PHE A 356 7.52 -7.60 -38.57
N ALA A 357 6.72 -7.85 -39.61
CA ALA A 357 6.61 -9.16 -40.26
C ALA A 357 7.94 -9.65 -40.84
N ARG A 358 8.82 -8.74 -41.29
CA ARG A 358 10.17 -9.08 -41.78
C ARG A 358 11.05 -9.81 -40.75
N HIS A 359 10.73 -9.72 -39.46
CA HIS A 359 11.48 -10.38 -38.38
C HIS A 359 10.90 -11.75 -37.98
N PHE A 360 9.70 -12.11 -38.46
CA PHE A 360 9.07 -13.39 -38.09
C PHE A 360 9.86 -14.64 -38.54
N PRO A 361 10.57 -14.65 -39.68
CA PRO A 361 11.43 -15.78 -40.05
C PRO A 361 12.51 -16.10 -39.01
N LEU A 362 12.95 -15.13 -38.21
CA LEU A 362 13.92 -15.34 -37.12
C LEU A 362 13.30 -16.09 -35.93
N LEU A 363 11.98 -16.03 -35.76
CA LEU A 363 11.24 -16.72 -34.69
C LEU A 363 10.89 -18.17 -35.05
N GLU A 364 10.80 -18.45 -36.34
CA GLU A 364 10.54 -19.80 -36.89
C GLU A 364 11.76 -20.72 -36.78
N ARG A 365 12.97 -20.15 -36.68
CA ARG A 365 14.22 -20.88 -36.48
C ARG A 365 14.57 -20.82 -35.00
N GLY A 366 14.53 -21.97 -34.31
CA GLY A 366 14.72 -22.04 -32.86
C GLY A 366 15.99 -21.32 -32.36
N GLU A 367 17.10 -21.45 -33.09
CA GLU A 367 18.41 -20.87 -32.77
C GLU A 367 18.47 -19.33 -32.82
N THR A 368 17.63 -18.69 -33.64
CA THR A 368 17.63 -17.22 -33.82
C THR A 368 16.47 -16.55 -33.08
N THR A 369 15.75 -17.28 -32.23
CA THR A 369 14.53 -16.77 -31.58
C THR A 369 14.82 -15.52 -30.74
N GLY A 370 15.91 -15.51 -29.96
CA GLY A 370 16.30 -14.35 -29.16
C GLY A 370 16.60 -13.11 -30.01
N GLU A 371 17.30 -13.30 -31.14
CA GLU A 371 17.57 -12.23 -32.11
C GLU A 371 16.27 -11.66 -32.71
N GLY A 372 15.33 -12.54 -33.07
CA GLY A 372 14.02 -12.15 -33.58
C GLY A 372 13.23 -11.29 -32.59
N VAL A 373 13.23 -11.66 -31.30
CA VAL A 373 12.56 -10.86 -30.27
C VAL A 373 13.22 -9.49 -30.11
N ARG A 374 14.55 -9.43 -30.05
CA ARG A 374 15.28 -8.15 -29.96
C ARG A 374 14.98 -7.24 -31.15
N ALA A 375 15.02 -7.78 -32.37
CA ALA A 375 14.72 -7.01 -33.57
C ALA A 375 13.29 -6.45 -33.61
N LEU A 376 12.32 -7.19 -33.04
CA LEU A 376 10.94 -6.70 -32.86
C LEU A 376 10.87 -5.56 -31.83
N ILE A 377 11.58 -5.66 -30.70
CA ILE A 377 11.65 -4.58 -29.70
C ILE A 377 12.31 -3.33 -30.30
N ASP A 378 13.43 -3.49 -31.00
CA ASP A 378 14.13 -2.38 -31.68
C ASP A 378 13.23 -1.69 -32.71
N SER A 379 12.37 -2.45 -33.37
CA SER A 379 11.40 -1.95 -34.35
C SER A 379 10.39 -0.96 -33.76
N LEU A 380 10.10 -1.02 -32.44
CA LEU A 380 9.24 -0.03 -31.78
C LEU A 380 9.82 1.38 -31.88
N ARG A 381 11.14 1.50 -31.70
CA ARG A 381 11.88 2.76 -31.70
C ARG A 381 12.04 3.29 -33.13
N VAL A 382 12.50 2.44 -34.04
CA VAL A 382 12.78 2.81 -35.44
C VAL A 382 11.51 3.26 -36.18
N GLY A 383 10.38 2.60 -35.94
CA GLY A 383 9.12 2.89 -36.63
C GLY A 383 8.24 3.96 -35.94
N ASN A 384 8.76 4.65 -34.92
CA ASN A 384 8.01 5.63 -34.12
C ASN A 384 6.68 5.09 -33.54
N TRP A 385 6.64 3.80 -33.18
CA TRP A 385 5.41 3.13 -32.74
C TRP A 385 4.97 3.55 -31.34
N LEU A 386 5.86 4.16 -30.56
CA LEU A 386 5.61 4.62 -29.20
C LEU A 386 5.01 6.03 -29.12
N ALA A 387 4.78 6.70 -30.26
CA ALA A 387 4.36 8.10 -30.33
C ALA A 387 2.95 8.36 -29.78
N THR A 388 2.00 7.45 -30.04
CA THR A 388 0.59 7.63 -29.66
C THR A 388 0.02 6.37 -29.01
N PRO A 389 -0.97 6.48 -28.11
CA PRO A 389 -1.62 5.29 -27.56
C PRO A 389 -2.18 4.34 -28.63
N GLN A 390 -2.69 4.85 -29.74
CA GLN A 390 -3.21 4.04 -30.84
C GLN A 390 -2.10 3.24 -31.55
N THR A 391 -0.96 3.87 -31.83
CA THR A 391 0.18 3.17 -32.44
C THR A 391 0.78 2.14 -31.48
N VAL A 392 0.82 2.43 -30.17
CA VAL A 392 1.28 1.50 -29.14
C VAL A 392 0.39 0.26 -29.07
N VAL A 393 -0.95 0.43 -29.05
CA VAL A 393 -1.89 -0.70 -29.02
C VAL A 393 -1.77 -1.56 -30.28
N ARG A 394 -1.58 -0.94 -31.45
CA ARG A 394 -1.31 -1.68 -32.70
C ARG A 394 0.01 -2.43 -32.63
N ALA A 395 1.05 -1.81 -32.06
CA ALA A 395 2.35 -2.46 -31.87
C ALA A 395 2.24 -3.69 -30.96
N ALA A 396 1.51 -3.60 -29.83
CA ALA A 396 1.27 -4.73 -28.92
C ALA A 396 0.76 -5.97 -29.68
N ARG A 397 -0.20 -5.78 -30.59
CA ARG A 397 -0.76 -6.86 -31.43
C ARG A 397 0.26 -7.54 -32.34
N HIS A 398 1.30 -6.83 -32.80
CA HIS A 398 2.38 -7.46 -33.57
C HIS A 398 3.25 -8.38 -32.71
N PHE A 399 3.43 -8.09 -31.41
CA PHE A 399 4.08 -8.99 -30.46
C PHE A 399 3.22 -10.20 -30.12
N GLU A 400 1.89 -10.05 -30.04
CA GLU A 400 0.97 -11.20 -29.91
C GLU A 400 1.07 -12.12 -31.13
N ALA A 401 1.07 -11.57 -32.34
CA ALA A 401 1.23 -12.36 -33.56
C ALA A 401 2.59 -13.06 -33.62
N ALA A 402 3.67 -12.38 -33.21
CA ALA A 402 4.98 -13.00 -33.05
C ALA A 402 4.95 -14.15 -32.03
N ALA A 403 4.25 -14.00 -30.90
CA ALA A 403 4.08 -15.06 -29.92
C ALA A 403 3.31 -16.26 -30.51
N GLN A 404 2.31 -16.03 -31.37
CA GLN A 404 1.59 -17.09 -32.09
C GLN A 404 2.50 -17.86 -33.05
N VAL A 405 3.44 -17.21 -33.72
CA VAL A 405 4.45 -17.89 -34.56
C VAL A 405 5.28 -18.85 -33.70
N CYS A 406 5.79 -18.39 -32.57
CA CYS A 406 6.54 -19.22 -31.62
C CYS A 406 5.68 -20.38 -31.07
N THR A 407 4.41 -20.12 -30.73
CA THR A 407 3.47 -21.15 -30.25
C THR A 407 3.23 -22.22 -31.32
N ARG A 408 2.96 -21.80 -32.57
CA ARG A 408 2.77 -22.73 -33.69
C ARG A 408 3.99 -23.64 -33.87
N ARG A 409 5.21 -23.08 -33.81
CA ARG A 409 6.44 -23.87 -33.89
C ARG A 409 6.52 -24.90 -32.76
N ARG A 410 6.29 -24.50 -31.50
CA ARG A 410 6.29 -25.41 -30.34
C ARG A 410 5.28 -26.55 -30.49
N VAL A 411 4.08 -26.26 -31.00
CA VAL A 411 3.05 -27.27 -31.27
C VAL A 411 3.52 -28.24 -32.35
N LEU A 412 4.07 -27.76 -33.47
CA LEU A 412 4.58 -28.60 -34.54
C LEU A 412 5.73 -29.51 -34.08
N GLU A 413 6.67 -28.99 -33.29
CA GLU A 413 7.76 -29.76 -32.69
C GLU A 413 7.25 -30.82 -31.69
N ALA A 414 6.23 -30.51 -30.91
CA ALA A 414 5.61 -31.48 -30.00
C ALA A 414 4.88 -32.58 -30.78
N CYS A 415 4.07 -32.21 -31.78
CA CYS A 415 3.35 -33.16 -32.62
C CYS A 415 4.31 -34.07 -33.40
N SER A 416 5.40 -33.55 -33.97
CA SER A 416 6.36 -34.37 -34.73
C SER A 416 7.09 -35.39 -33.85
N LYS A 417 7.39 -35.05 -32.58
CA LYS A 417 7.94 -35.99 -31.58
C LYS A 417 6.98 -37.13 -31.24
N HIS A 418 5.68 -36.89 -31.27
CA HIS A 418 4.67 -37.90 -30.94
C HIS A 418 4.15 -38.70 -32.14
N LEU A 419 4.28 -38.18 -33.36
CA LEU A 419 3.83 -38.84 -34.60
C LEU A 419 4.90 -39.77 -35.22
N HIS A 420 6.15 -39.71 -34.78
CA HIS A 420 7.20 -40.65 -35.15
C HIS A 420 7.76 -41.39 -33.92
N PRO A 421 7.21 -42.57 -33.54
CA PRO A 421 7.82 -43.38 -32.49
C PRO A 421 9.24 -43.83 -32.93
N PRO A 422 10.17 -44.07 -31.98
CA PRO A 422 11.53 -44.50 -32.31
C PRO A 422 11.47 -45.78 -33.15
N ARG A 423 12.16 -45.76 -34.31
CA ARG A 423 12.30 -46.92 -35.19
C ARG A 423 12.69 -48.13 -34.34
N ILE A 424 11.83 -49.16 -34.35
CA ILE A 424 12.14 -50.48 -33.78
C ILE A 424 13.47 -50.92 -34.39
N ARG A 425 14.50 -51.10 -33.56
CA ARG A 425 15.78 -51.68 -33.99
C ARG A 425 15.48 -53.05 -34.59
N THR A 426 15.73 -53.22 -35.89
CA THR A 426 15.74 -54.53 -36.52
C THR A 426 16.77 -55.42 -35.82
N PRO A 427 16.44 -56.68 -35.48
CA PRO A 427 17.41 -57.59 -34.89
C PRO A 427 18.55 -57.80 -35.89
N THR A 428 19.78 -57.64 -35.41
CA THR A 428 20.99 -58.08 -36.11
C THR A 428 20.84 -59.55 -36.49
N ALA A 429 20.91 -59.83 -37.80
CA ALA A 429 21.03 -61.19 -38.30
C ALA A 429 22.36 -61.79 -37.81
N ALA A 430 22.27 -63.04 -37.36
CA ALA A 430 23.37 -63.85 -36.83
C ALA A 430 24.46 -64.14 -37.86
#